data_AF-K0VRX1-F1
#
_entry.id   AF-K0VRX1-F1
#
_cell.length_a   1.000
_cell.length_b   1.000
_cell.length_c   1.000
_cell.angle_alpha   90.00
_cell.angle_beta   90.00
_cell.angle_gamma   90.00
#
_symmetry.space_group_name_H-M   'P 1'
#
loop_
_entity.id
_entity.type
_entity.pdbx_description
1 polymer ?
#
loop_
_entity_poly.entity_id
_entity_poly.type
_entity_poly.pdbx_seq_one_letter_code
_entity_poly.pdbx_strand_id
1 'polypeptide(L)' 'MSVDPTAVDADADLYELGLTSHASVNVMLALEDEFDIEFPDEALKKSTFASINNIEAAINDLMK' A
#
# COMPACT_ATOMS: atom_id res chain seq x y z
N MET A 1 -18.63 -7.60 1.03
CA MET A 1 -18.30 -7.96 2.43
C MET A 1 -16.92 -7.44 2.69
N SER A 2 -16.72 -6.71 3.79
CA SER A 2 -15.39 -6.26 4.21
C SER A 2 -14.62 -7.48 4.72
N VAL A 3 -13.41 -7.70 4.21
CA VAL A 3 -12.47 -8.67 4.78
C VAL A 3 -11.93 -8.15 6.11
N ASP A 4 -11.62 -9.05 7.04
CA ASP A 4 -10.89 -8.69 8.25
C ASP A 4 -9.45 -8.30 7.87
N PRO A 5 -9.01 -7.05 8.12
CA PRO A 5 -7.68 -6.59 7.73
C PRO A 5 -6.56 -7.39 8.39
N THR A 6 -6.80 -8.00 9.55
CA THR A 6 -5.79 -8.81 10.27
C THR A 6 -5.64 -10.22 9.71
N ALA A 7 -6.56 -10.64 8.84
CA ALA A 7 -6.57 -11.95 8.19
C ALA A 7 -6.18 -11.88 6.70
N VAL A 8 -5.79 -10.70 6.19
CA VAL A 8 -5.34 -10.52 4.81
C VAL A 8 -3.92 -11.08 4.67
N ASP A 9 -3.73 -11.99 3.72
CA ASP A 9 -2.41 -12.52 3.37
C ASP A 9 -1.54 -11.41 2.77
N ALA A 10 -0.24 -11.40 3.10
CA ALA A 10 0.66 -10.33 2.69
C ALA A 10 0.88 -10.28 1.16
N ASP A 11 0.68 -11.40 0.47
CA ASP A 11 0.77 -11.52 -1.00
C ASP A 11 -0.59 -11.36 -1.70
N ALA A 12 -1.70 -11.21 -0.96
CA ALA A 12 -3.02 -11.06 -1.56
C ALA A 12 -3.14 -9.74 -2.35
N ASP A 13 -3.87 -9.79 -3.48
CA ASP A 13 -4.21 -8.58 -4.24
C ASP A 13 -5.29 -7.80 -3.50
N LEU A 14 -4.88 -6.69 -2.88
CA LEU A 14 -5.74 -5.80 -2.12
C LEU A 14 -6.87 -5.22 -2.97
N TYR A 15 -6.68 -5.04 -4.28
CA TYR A 15 -7.73 -4.56 -5.18
C TYR A 15 -8.81 -5.62 -5.41
N GLU A 16 -8.45 -6.91 -5.44
CA GLU A 16 -9.43 -8.00 -5.47
C GLU A 16 -10.20 -8.10 -4.14
N LEU A 17 -9.56 -7.71 -3.03
CA LEU A 17 -10.18 -7.64 -1.70
C LEU A 17 -11.00 -6.35 -1.47
N GLY A 18 -11.07 -5.46 -2.46
CA GLY A 18 -11.92 -4.27 -2.43
C GLY A 18 -11.19 -2.95 -2.21
N LEU A 19 -9.86 -2.92 -2.24
CA LEU A 19 -9.10 -1.67 -2.33
C LEU A 19 -9.47 -0.95 -3.62
N THR A 20 -9.76 0.34 -3.50
CA THR A 20 -10.10 1.21 -4.64
C THR A 20 -8.96 2.19 -4.90
N SER A 21 -8.92 2.79 -6.09
CA SER A 21 -7.92 3.81 -6.41
C SER A 21 -7.96 5.01 -5.45
N HIS A 22 -9.12 5.36 -4.91
CA HIS A 22 -9.22 6.42 -3.91
C HIS A 22 -8.71 5.97 -2.55
N ALA A 23 -9.03 4.73 -2.14
CA ALA A 23 -8.53 4.16 -0.90
C ALA A 23 -7.00 3.99 -0.91
N SER A 24 -6.39 3.63 -2.05
CA SER A 24 -4.93 3.53 -2.16
C SER A 24 -4.22 4.87 -1.95
N VAL A 25 -4.83 6.00 -2.33
CA VAL A 25 -4.28 7.34 -2.03
C VAL A 25 -4.30 7.61 -0.53
N ASN A 26 -5.38 7.24 0.17
CA ASN A 26 -5.44 7.40 1.62
C ASN A 26 -4.40 6.52 2.34
N VAL A 27 -4.18 5.29 1.84
CA VAL A 27 -3.13 4.41 2.35
C VAL A 27 -1.76 5.04 2.15
N MET A 28 -1.46 5.54 0.95
CA MET A 28 -0.20 6.25 0.67
C MET A 28 0.03 7.41 1.64
N LEU A 29 -0.94 8.32 1.79
CA LEU A 29 -0.81 9.46 2.70
C LEU A 29 -0.59 9.04 4.16
N ALA A 30 -1.26 7.97 4.60
CA ALA A 30 -1.08 7.45 5.95
C ALA A 30 0.32 6.82 6.16
N LEU A 31 0.90 6.20 5.13
CA LEU A 31 2.25 5.66 5.18
C LEU A 31 3.31 6.77 5.18
N GLU A 32 3.10 7.82 4.37
CA GLU A 32 3.96 9.00 4.38
C GLU A 32 4.01 9.66 5.76
N ASP A 33 2.85 9.82 6.40
CA ASP A 33 2.74 10.40 7.76
C ASP A 33 3.34 9.50 8.85
N GLU A 34 3.08 8.19 8.81
CA GLU A 34 3.56 7.24 9.84
C GLU A 34 5.08 7.02 9.78
N PHE A 35 5.64 6.95 8.57
CA PHE A 35 7.07 6.67 8.36
C PHE A 35 7.93 7.91 8.11
N ASP A 36 7.32 9.10 8.03
CA ASP A 36 7.98 10.38 7.68
C ASP A 36 8.73 10.28 6.33
N ILE A 37 8.05 9.71 5.32
CA ILE A 37 8.57 9.49 3.95
C ILE A 37 7.68 10.18 2.91
N GLU A 38 8.16 10.29 1.66
CA GLU A 38 7.39 10.77 0.51
C GLU A 38 7.54 9.79 -0.65
N PHE A 39 6.43 9.33 -1.24
CA PHE A 39 6.45 8.43 -2.40
C PHE A 39 6.71 9.23 -3.69
N PRO A 40 7.74 8.91 -4.47
CA PRO A 40 7.95 9.56 -5.76
C PRO A 40 6.88 9.15 -6.77
N ASP A 41 6.59 10.01 -7.76
CA ASP A 41 5.58 9.76 -8.80
C ASP A 41 5.73 8.38 -9.50
N GLU A 42 6.95 7.89 -9.68
CA GLU A 42 7.24 6.58 -10.29
C GLU A 42 6.82 5.37 -9.43
N ALA A 43 6.67 5.58 -8.12
CA ALA A 43 6.16 4.62 -7.17
C ALA A 43 4.62 4.70 -7.04
N LEU A 44 3.97 5.75 -7.54
CA LEU A 44 2.51 5.95 -7.48
C LEU A 44 1.74 5.15 -8.54
N LYS A 45 1.94 3.83 -8.53
CA LYS A 45 1.34 2.88 -9.48
C LYS A 45 0.57 1.78 -8.74
N LYS A 46 -0.44 1.23 -9.43
CA LYS A 46 -1.29 0.15 -8.90
C LYS A 46 -0.47 -1.00 -8.31
N SER A 47 0.62 -1.39 -8.97
CA SER A 47 1.46 -2.50 -8.51
C SER A 47 2.10 -2.27 -7.15
N THR A 48 2.43 -1.02 -6.80
CA THR A 48 3.06 -0.67 -5.51
C THR A 48 2.11 -0.95 -4.35
N PHE A 49 0.83 -0.62 -4.52
CA PHE A 49 -0.21 -0.77 -3.51
C PHE A 49 -1.03 -2.05 -3.67
N ALA A 50 -0.61 -2.96 -4.54
CA ALA A 50 -1.37 -4.17 -4.85
C ALA A 50 -1.35 -5.21 -3.72
N SER A 51 -0.30 -5.23 -2.89
CA SER A 51 -0.15 -6.18 -1.78
C SER A 51 0.63 -5.54 -0.63
N ILE A 52 0.55 -6.12 0.56
CA ILE A 52 1.29 -5.65 1.73
C ILE A 52 2.80 -5.77 1.49
N ASN A 53 3.25 -6.88 0.91
CA ASN A 53 4.67 -7.09 0.58
C ASN A 53 5.23 -6.03 -0.39
N ASN A 54 4.44 -5.61 -1.39
CA ASN A 54 4.88 -4.57 -2.32
C ASN A 54 4.99 -3.20 -1.64
N ILE A 55 4.05 -2.89 -0.73
CA ILE A 55 4.08 -1.66 0.07
C ILE A 55 5.32 -1.67 0.99
N GLU A 56 5.54 -2.78 1.70
CA GLU A 56 6.71 -2.94 2.58
C GLU A 56 8.03 -2.79 1.81
N ALA A 57 8.14 -3.40 0.63
CA ALA A 57 9.31 -3.26 -0.23
C ALA A 57 9.54 -1.80 -0.65
N ALA A 58 8.48 -1.08 -1.03
CA ALA A 58 8.57 0.32 -1.43
C ALA A 58 9.00 1.22 -0.25
N ILE A 59 8.43 1.01 0.95
CA ILE A 59 8.83 1.74 2.16
C ILE A 59 10.31 1.47 2.49
N ASN A 60 10.72 0.20 2.48
CA ASN A 60 12.11 -0.17 2.73
C ASN A 60 13.08 0.43 1.71
N ASP A 61 12.67 0.62 0.45
CA ASP A 61 13.49 1.28 -0.56
C ASP A 61 13.63 2.79 -0.30
N LEU A 62 12.59 3.43 0.25
CA LEU A 62 12.58 4.87 0.58
C LEU A 62 13.31 5.19 1.90
N MET A 63 13.39 4.25 2.84
CA MET A 63 14.05 4.41 4.13
C MET A 63 15.56 4.09 4.12
N LYS A 64 16.11 3.68 2.97
CA LYS A 64 17.56 3.43 2.81
C LYS A 64 18.37 4.72 2.82
#